data_AF-A0A845AE69-F1
#
_entry.id   AF-A0A845AE69-F1
#
_cell.length_a   1.000
_cell.length_b   1.000
_cell.length_c   1.000
_cell.angle_alpha   90.00
_cell.angle_beta   90.00
_cell.angle_gamma   90.00
#
_symmetry.space_group_name_H-M   'P 1'
#
loop_
_entity.id
_entity.type
_entity.pdbx_description
1 polymer ?
#
loop_
_entity_poly.entity_id
_entity_poly.type
_entity_poly.pdbx_seq_one_letter_code
_entity_poly.pdbx_strand_id
1 'polypeptide(L)'
;MRSQIEIGTDSAQQAVAIDVAELLATRLLVQGNSGSGKSHLLRRLLEQSAGLVQQVVIDPEGDFTSLADQFDHVVIDAAAHSSREIEALAGRVRQHRVSVVLALDELEVEQQIRCAAIFLAALFDAPREHWFPALVVVDEAQMFAPAAAGELAEDTRRMTLSAMTNLMCRGRKRGLAGIVATQRLAKLAKNVAAEASNFLMGRTFLDIDMQRAADLLGMDRRQAERIRDLQRGHFLGLGPAISRHPIAVQIGSVQTGGKNAAEDLTPLPTATGADLEALLHDELAKEAAEPLPRAAVRVQRSVDVEQEISRRGVSEAERPAASHTSDRSTSSESESASASAPDIDEHAVMRIIGELAAEDGSTFQSAAALFRSFAMRCRQARVPSAHIDMVHFRRLFAYASAGLERLDSATRETIERLAEDVPDDVLAPYLTLAVAAAQGLATPDEEELARVYGTSSPSRIRRLLDHLERQGLIVVREEFGGGRTVTVYGLDAAASRDNQAAMAHRDQAVL
;
A
#
# COMPACT_ATOMS: atom_id res chain seq x y z
N MET A 1 6.36 -3.97 -43.28
CA MET A 1 5.41 -3.03 -42.65
C MET A 1 6.15 -1.73 -42.37
N ARG A 2 5.49 -0.57 -42.36
CA ARG A 2 6.14 0.67 -41.88
C ARG A 2 6.20 0.61 -40.35
N SER A 3 7.38 0.64 -39.78
CA SER A 3 7.62 0.70 -38.32
C SER A 3 7.70 2.14 -37.79
N GLN A 4 7.56 3.14 -38.67
CA GLN A 4 7.66 4.55 -38.32
C GLN A 4 6.33 5.11 -37.83
N ILE A 5 6.36 5.76 -36.67
CA ILE A 5 5.25 6.50 -36.06
C ILE A 5 5.53 8.00 -36.10
N GLU A 6 4.56 8.83 -36.46
CA GLU A 6 4.74 10.28 -36.49
C GLU A 6 4.46 10.90 -35.11
N ILE A 7 5.46 11.52 -34.49
CA ILE A 7 5.33 12.11 -33.15
C ILE A 7 4.97 13.60 -33.17
N GLY A 8 5.17 14.29 -34.30
CA GLY A 8 5.00 15.73 -34.39
C GLY A 8 5.76 16.33 -35.57
N THR A 9 6.01 17.63 -35.53
CA THR A 9 6.71 18.37 -36.58
C THR A 9 7.95 19.09 -36.08
N ASP A 10 8.91 19.36 -36.97
CA ASP A 10 10.09 20.18 -36.68
C ASP A 10 9.82 21.69 -36.92
N SER A 11 10.85 22.51 -36.72
CA SER A 11 10.79 23.97 -36.98
C SER A 11 10.52 24.34 -38.45
N ALA A 12 10.70 23.41 -39.40
CA ALA A 12 10.37 23.58 -40.81
C ALA A 12 9.02 22.92 -41.19
N GLN A 13 8.21 22.56 -40.19
CA GLN A 13 6.92 21.87 -40.32
C GLN A 13 7.02 20.53 -41.07
N GLN A 14 8.20 19.88 -41.04
CA GLN A 14 8.38 18.53 -41.55
C GLN A 14 8.01 17.51 -40.48
N ALA A 15 7.36 16.42 -40.89
CA ALA A 15 6.98 15.33 -39.99
C ALA A 15 8.21 14.66 -39.38
N VAL A 16 8.24 14.59 -38.05
CA VAL A 16 9.26 13.87 -37.29
C VAL A 16 8.68 12.52 -36.88
N ALA A 17 9.37 11.45 -37.26
CA ALA A 17 8.98 10.09 -36.97
C ALA A 17 9.95 9.40 -36.00
N ILE A 18 9.44 8.39 -35.29
CA ILE A 18 10.27 7.41 -34.57
C ILE A 18 10.13 6.05 -35.24
N ASP A 19 11.25 5.36 -35.48
CA ASP A 19 11.23 3.95 -35.88
C ASP A 19 11.05 3.04 -34.67
N VAL A 20 9.86 2.45 -34.52
CA VAL A 20 9.51 1.55 -33.40
C VAL A 20 10.37 0.29 -33.39
N ALA A 21 10.85 -0.19 -34.55
CA ALA A 21 11.70 -1.37 -34.62
C ALA A 21 13.11 -1.08 -34.05
N GLU A 22 13.65 0.10 -34.35
CA GLU A 22 14.91 0.57 -33.75
C GLU A 22 14.71 0.89 -32.26
N LEU A 23 13.59 1.52 -31.89
CA LEU A 23 13.22 1.84 -30.51
C LEU A 23 13.20 0.58 -29.61
N LEU A 24 12.67 -0.53 -30.13
CA LEU A 24 12.66 -1.83 -29.45
C LEU A 24 14.08 -2.37 -29.15
N ALA A 25 15.09 -1.97 -29.91
CA ALA A 25 16.48 -2.33 -29.66
C ALA A 25 17.23 -1.29 -28.79
N THR A 26 16.80 -0.03 -28.79
CA THR A 26 17.61 1.11 -28.33
C THR A 26 17.03 1.89 -27.16
N ARG A 27 15.74 1.69 -26.82
CA ARG A 27 15.01 2.27 -25.67
C ARG A 27 14.93 3.79 -25.68
N LEU A 28 14.07 4.36 -24.84
CA LEU A 28 13.80 5.79 -24.79
C LEU A 28 13.84 6.31 -23.35
N LEU A 29 14.46 7.47 -23.18
CA LEU A 29 14.32 8.28 -21.98
C LEU A 29 13.61 9.58 -22.34
N VAL A 30 12.52 9.86 -21.64
CA VAL A 30 11.76 11.11 -21.75
C VAL A 30 11.96 11.93 -20.48
N GLN A 31 12.35 13.20 -20.64
CA GLN A 31 12.47 14.15 -19.53
C GLN A 31 11.60 15.35 -19.79
N GLY A 32 10.95 15.88 -18.75
CA GLY A 32 10.34 17.20 -18.78
C GLY A 32 9.65 17.51 -17.47
N ASN A 33 9.77 18.75 -16.98
CA ASN A 33 9.12 19.16 -15.74
C ASN A 33 7.58 19.10 -15.86
N SER A 34 6.85 19.16 -14.73
CA SER A 34 5.39 19.33 -14.76
C SER A 34 4.96 20.47 -15.71
N GLY A 35 3.89 20.23 -16.46
CA GLY A 35 3.40 21.15 -17.51
C GLY A 35 4.26 21.24 -18.78
N SER A 36 5.35 20.47 -18.92
CA SER A 36 6.15 20.42 -20.17
C SER A 36 5.42 19.76 -21.35
N GLY A 37 4.45 18.87 -21.07
CA GLY A 37 3.81 18.01 -22.08
C GLY A 37 4.33 16.57 -22.10
N LYS A 38 5.07 16.13 -21.07
CA LYS A 38 5.57 14.74 -20.94
C LYS A 38 4.47 13.68 -21.13
N SER A 39 3.36 13.74 -20.38
CA SER A 39 2.27 12.76 -20.51
C SER A 39 1.60 12.82 -21.89
N HIS A 40 1.50 14.01 -22.49
CA HIS A 40 0.99 14.22 -23.86
C HIS A 40 1.91 13.58 -24.92
N LEU A 41 3.23 13.69 -24.77
CA LEU A 41 4.20 12.98 -25.60
C LEU A 41 4.09 11.47 -25.45
N LEU A 42 3.98 10.96 -24.21
CA LEU A 42 3.80 9.53 -23.97
C LEU A 42 2.51 9.00 -24.60
N ARG A 43 1.39 9.72 -24.50
CA ARG A 43 0.15 9.41 -25.23
C ARG A 43 0.39 9.37 -26.73
N ARG A 44 1.00 10.41 -27.32
CA ARG A 44 1.27 10.44 -28.77
C ARG A 44 2.09 9.21 -29.22
N LEU A 45 3.08 8.79 -28.44
CA LEU A 45 3.86 7.59 -28.70
C LEU A 45 3.01 6.31 -28.61
N LEU A 46 2.21 6.18 -27.56
CA LEU A 46 1.35 5.02 -27.30
C LEU A 46 0.25 4.89 -28.38
N GLU A 47 -0.53 5.95 -28.60
CA GLU A 47 -1.61 5.98 -29.61
C GLU A 47 -1.11 5.64 -31.02
N GLN A 48 0.04 6.18 -31.43
CA GLN A 48 0.58 5.93 -32.77
C GLN A 48 1.19 4.53 -32.92
N SER A 49 1.57 3.85 -31.82
CA SER A 49 2.16 2.50 -31.87
C SER A 49 1.25 1.38 -31.36
N ALA A 50 0.03 1.67 -30.91
CA ALA A 50 -0.88 0.69 -30.29
C ALA A 50 -1.19 -0.51 -31.21
N GLY A 51 -1.40 -0.27 -32.51
CA GLY A 51 -1.60 -1.31 -33.52
C GLY A 51 -0.31 -1.94 -34.08
N LEU A 52 0.87 -1.56 -33.58
CA LEU A 52 2.17 -2.02 -34.10
C LEU A 52 2.92 -2.97 -33.17
N VAL A 53 2.75 -2.82 -31.85
CA VAL A 53 3.52 -3.53 -30.82
C VAL A 53 2.73 -3.61 -29.51
N GLN A 54 2.92 -4.67 -28.73
CA GLN A 54 2.35 -4.77 -27.39
C GLN A 54 2.84 -3.61 -26.52
N GLN A 55 1.95 -3.01 -25.73
CA GLN A 55 2.27 -1.90 -24.83
C GLN A 55 1.92 -2.25 -23.39
N VAL A 56 2.82 -1.92 -22.48
CA VAL A 56 2.62 -2.05 -21.04
C VAL A 56 2.95 -0.70 -20.42
N VAL A 57 1.98 -0.07 -19.77
CA VAL A 57 2.17 1.22 -19.08
C VAL A 57 2.14 0.98 -17.58
N ILE A 58 3.15 1.48 -16.86
CA ILE A 58 3.18 1.56 -15.40
C ILE A 58 2.82 3.00 -15.03
N ASP A 59 1.66 3.19 -14.40
CA ASP A 59 1.00 4.49 -14.24
C ASP A 59 0.78 4.84 -12.75
N PRO A 60 1.71 5.58 -12.11
CA PRO A 60 1.60 6.01 -10.72
C PRO A 60 0.58 7.13 -10.47
N GLU A 61 0.12 7.83 -11.51
CA GLU A 61 -0.76 9.01 -11.40
C GLU A 61 -2.16 8.81 -12.02
N GLY A 62 -2.44 7.63 -12.60
CA GLY A 62 -3.74 7.25 -13.17
C GLY A 62 -4.08 7.93 -14.51
N ASP A 63 -3.11 8.65 -15.07
CA ASP A 63 -3.26 9.50 -16.24
C ASP A 63 -3.71 8.68 -17.46
N PHE A 64 -3.05 7.56 -17.75
CA PHE A 64 -3.12 6.81 -19.00
C PHE A 64 -4.30 5.84 -19.11
N THR A 65 -5.14 5.74 -18.07
CA THR A 65 -6.31 4.85 -18.03
C THR A 65 -7.25 5.01 -19.24
N SER A 66 -7.38 6.21 -19.79
CA SER A 66 -8.21 6.52 -20.97
C SER A 66 -7.68 5.97 -22.31
N LEU A 67 -6.54 5.28 -22.34
CA LEU A 67 -6.12 4.50 -23.51
C LEU A 67 -7.12 3.36 -23.80
N ALA A 68 -7.68 2.75 -22.76
CA ALA A 68 -8.66 1.67 -22.89
C ALA A 68 -10.00 2.11 -23.49
N ASP A 69 -10.29 3.41 -23.52
CA ASP A 69 -11.53 3.96 -24.11
C ASP A 69 -11.48 3.98 -25.65
N GLN A 70 -10.28 3.91 -26.26
CA GLN A 70 -10.06 4.10 -27.69
C GLN A 70 -9.14 3.06 -28.35
N PHE A 71 -8.39 2.29 -27.57
CA PHE A 71 -7.44 1.27 -28.02
C PHE A 71 -7.63 -0.01 -27.22
N ASP A 72 -7.10 -1.14 -27.72
CA ASP A 72 -7.23 -2.47 -27.12
C ASP A 72 -6.37 -2.66 -25.83
N HIS A 73 -6.29 -1.64 -24.99
CA HIS A 73 -5.63 -1.66 -23.69
C HIS A 73 -6.60 -2.13 -22.60
N VAL A 74 -6.12 -2.99 -21.71
CA VAL A 74 -6.86 -3.36 -20.49
C VAL A 74 -6.28 -2.60 -19.30
N VAL A 75 -7.12 -1.90 -18.55
CA VAL A 75 -6.72 -1.29 -17.27
C VAL A 75 -6.67 -2.40 -16.20
N ILE A 76 -5.55 -2.49 -15.50
CA ILE A 76 -5.38 -3.28 -14.28
C ILE A 76 -5.34 -2.28 -13.13
N ASP A 77 -6.43 -2.18 -12.38
CA ASP A 77 -6.42 -1.50 -11.08
C ASP A 77 -5.62 -2.37 -10.09
N ALA A 78 -4.46 -1.87 -9.66
CA ALA A 78 -3.62 -2.59 -8.73
C ALA A 78 -4.13 -2.62 -7.28
N ALA A 79 -5.04 -1.72 -6.88
CA ALA A 79 -5.61 -1.72 -5.54
C ALA A 79 -6.64 -2.85 -5.34
N ALA A 80 -7.29 -3.28 -6.42
CA ALA A 80 -8.18 -4.45 -6.45
C ALA A 80 -7.47 -5.82 -6.38
N HIS A 81 -6.13 -5.87 -6.44
CA HIS A 81 -5.38 -7.13 -6.60
C HIS A 81 -4.29 -7.35 -5.53
N SER A 82 -4.15 -8.61 -5.11
CA SER A 82 -3.03 -9.05 -4.27
C SER A 82 -1.71 -9.12 -5.06
N SER A 83 -0.59 -9.11 -4.34
CA SER A 83 0.76 -9.27 -4.93
C SER A 83 0.90 -10.51 -5.84
N ARG A 84 0.24 -11.62 -5.50
CA ARG A 84 0.28 -12.86 -6.28
C ARG A 84 -0.61 -12.80 -7.54
N GLU A 85 -1.71 -12.07 -7.48
CA GLU A 85 -2.56 -11.82 -8.65
C GLU A 85 -1.85 -10.88 -9.64
N ILE A 86 -1.18 -9.83 -9.17
CA ILE A 86 -0.33 -8.94 -9.98
C ILE A 86 0.76 -9.74 -10.73
N GLU A 87 1.44 -10.67 -10.05
CA GLU A 87 2.42 -11.58 -10.66
C GLU A 87 1.78 -12.47 -11.75
N ALA A 88 0.64 -13.09 -11.46
CA ALA A 88 -0.08 -13.94 -12.40
C ALA A 88 -0.64 -13.16 -13.62
N LEU A 89 -1.11 -11.93 -13.40
CA LEU A 89 -1.58 -11.01 -14.43
C LEU A 89 -0.44 -10.62 -15.38
N ALA A 90 0.74 -10.26 -14.86
CA ALA A 90 1.93 -10.01 -15.68
C ALA A 90 2.30 -11.21 -16.57
N GLY A 91 2.24 -12.43 -16.02
CA GLY A 91 2.43 -13.66 -16.80
C GLY A 91 1.42 -13.81 -17.94
N ARG A 92 0.13 -13.59 -17.66
CA ARG A 92 -0.96 -13.62 -18.66
C ARG A 92 -0.81 -12.52 -19.73
N VAL A 93 -0.41 -11.32 -19.34
CA VAL A 93 -0.13 -10.19 -20.26
C VAL A 93 0.91 -10.59 -21.30
N ARG A 94 1.96 -11.30 -20.90
CA ARG A 94 3.00 -11.80 -21.82
C ARG A 94 2.50 -12.96 -22.69
N GLN A 95 1.79 -13.91 -22.08
CA GLN A 95 1.24 -15.09 -22.78
C GLN A 95 0.24 -14.70 -23.87
N HIS A 96 -0.70 -13.81 -23.57
CA HIS A 96 -1.78 -13.41 -24.47
C HIS A 96 -1.48 -12.16 -25.29
N ARG A 97 -0.33 -11.51 -25.08
CA ARG A 97 0.12 -10.26 -25.73
C ARG A 97 -0.85 -9.08 -25.59
N VAL A 98 -1.64 -9.05 -24.51
CA VAL A 98 -2.60 -7.98 -24.22
C VAL A 98 -1.84 -6.70 -23.90
N SER A 99 -2.22 -5.57 -24.50
CA SER A 99 -1.71 -4.26 -24.09
C SER A 99 -2.41 -3.82 -22.80
N VAL A 100 -1.67 -3.23 -21.85
CA VAL A 100 -2.23 -2.92 -20.52
C VAL A 100 -1.75 -1.59 -19.96
N VAL A 101 -2.59 -1.01 -19.09
CA VAL A 101 -2.22 0.08 -18.18
C VAL A 101 -2.35 -0.45 -16.75
N LEU A 102 -1.23 -0.57 -16.04
CA LEU A 102 -1.21 -0.86 -14.62
C LEU A 102 -1.40 0.45 -13.85
N ALA A 103 -2.63 0.71 -13.43
CA ALA A 103 -3.00 1.86 -12.62
C ALA A 103 -2.60 1.62 -11.17
N LEU A 104 -1.87 2.56 -10.58
CA LEU A 104 -1.31 2.47 -9.23
C LEU A 104 -1.77 3.63 -8.33
N ASP A 105 -2.56 4.58 -8.84
CA ASP A 105 -2.94 5.83 -8.18
C ASP A 105 -3.78 5.65 -6.90
N GLU A 106 -4.52 4.54 -6.78
CA GLU A 106 -5.23 4.16 -5.55
C GLU A 106 -4.34 3.50 -4.48
N LEU A 107 -3.09 3.14 -4.80
CA LEU A 107 -2.13 2.57 -3.85
C LEU A 107 -1.25 3.63 -3.19
N GLU A 108 -0.87 3.40 -1.93
CA GLU A 108 0.16 4.20 -1.26
C GLU A 108 1.53 4.05 -1.95
N VAL A 109 2.36 5.10 -1.94
CA VAL A 109 3.63 5.16 -2.69
C VAL A 109 4.54 3.93 -2.52
N GLU A 110 4.71 3.37 -1.31
CA GLU A 110 5.52 2.15 -1.16
C GLU A 110 4.84 0.93 -1.83
N GLN A 111 3.52 0.84 -1.74
CA GLN A 111 2.73 -0.22 -2.38
C GLN A 111 2.77 -0.07 -3.92
N GLN A 112 2.71 1.15 -4.46
CA GLN A 112 2.96 1.43 -5.89
C GLN A 112 4.31 0.86 -6.34
N ILE A 113 5.38 1.21 -5.61
CA ILE A 113 6.75 0.78 -5.91
C ILE A 113 6.91 -0.73 -5.85
N ARG A 114 6.32 -1.38 -4.84
CA ARG A 114 6.33 -2.84 -4.68
C ARG A 114 5.53 -3.53 -5.79
N CYS A 115 4.32 -3.05 -6.09
CA CYS A 115 3.46 -3.58 -7.15
C CYS A 115 4.15 -3.52 -8.52
N ALA A 116 4.64 -2.33 -8.90
CA ALA A 116 5.38 -2.15 -10.14
C ALA A 116 6.60 -3.07 -10.23
N ALA A 117 7.34 -3.26 -9.12
CA ALA A 117 8.50 -4.14 -9.09
C ALA A 117 8.14 -5.62 -9.28
N ILE A 118 7.05 -6.11 -8.67
CA ILE A 118 6.53 -7.47 -8.88
C ILE A 118 6.13 -7.65 -10.34
N PHE A 119 5.31 -6.73 -10.86
CA PHE A 119 4.78 -6.80 -12.21
C PHE A 119 5.91 -6.80 -13.24
N LEU A 120 6.86 -5.86 -13.15
CA LEU A 120 8.03 -5.78 -14.03
C LEU A 120 8.94 -7.01 -13.95
N ALA A 121 9.13 -7.60 -12.76
CA ALA A 121 9.89 -8.84 -12.60
C ALA A 121 9.19 -10.03 -13.29
N ALA A 122 7.88 -10.17 -13.09
CA ALA A 122 7.09 -11.23 -13.71
C ALA A 122 7.01 -11.12 -15.25
N LEU A 123 6.90 -9.90 -15.80
CA LEU A 123 7.00 -9.67 -17.26
C LEU A 123 8.36 -10.11 -17.83
N PHE A 124 9.43 -9.93 -17.04
CA PHE A 124 10.81 -10.23 -17.39
C PHE A 124 11.13 -11.72 -17.28
N ASP A 125 10.64 -12.40 -16.25
CA ASP A 125 10.89 -13.84 -16.04
C ASP A 125 9.86 -14.78 -16.71
N ALA A 126 8.95 -14.21 -17.51
CA ALA A 126 8.08 -14.95 -18.41
C ALA A 126 8.83 -16.00 -19.26
N PRO A 127 8.23 -17.18 -19.53
CA PRO A 127 8.83 -18.24 -20.36
C PRO A 127 9.29 -17.76 -21.74
N ARG A 128 10.33 -18.42 -22.30
CA ARG A 128 10.96 -18.02 -23.57
C ARG A 128 9.99 -18.03 -24.76
N GLU A 129 9.00 -18.91 -24.75
CA GLU A 129 7.92 -18.94 -25.74
C GLU A 129 7.05 -17.67 -25.76
N HIS A 130 7.06 -16.89 -24.67
CA HIS A 130 6.35 -15.60 -24.55
C HIS A 130 7.26 -14.38 -24.77
N TRP A 131 8.49 -14.55 -25.27
CA TRP A 131 9.44 -13.46 -25.51
C TRP A 131 9.14 -12.67 -26.80
N PHE A 132 7.95 -12.08 -26.84
CA PHE A 132 7.49 -11.22 -27.93
C PHE A 132 7.89 -9.76 -27.69
N PRO A 133 8.04 -8.94 -28.75
CA PRO A 133 8.34 -7.51 -28.62
C PRO A 133 7.23 -6.75 -27.89
N ALA A 134 7.59 -5.99 -26.85
CA ALA A 134 6.70 -5.10 -26.11
C ALA A 134 7.43 -3.81 -25.70
N LEU A 135 6.74 -2.68 -25.83
CA LEU A 135 7.14 -1.41 -25.21
C LEU A 135 6.65 -1.39 -23.76
N VAL A 136 7.54 -1.14 -22.82
CA VAL A 136 7.22 -1.01 -21.40
C VAL A 136 7.47 0.44 -20.99
N VAL A 137 6.40 1.23 -20.92
CA VAL A 137 6.43 2.62 -20.48
C VAL A 137 6.35 2.67 -18.96
N VAL A 138 7.30 3.37 -18.34
CA VAL A 138 7.30 3.62 -16.89
C VAL A 138 7.28 5.13 -16.70
N ASP A 139 6.16 5.68 -16.26
CA ASP A 139 6.10 7.09 -15.90
C ASP A 139 6.58 7.33 -14.46
N GLU A 140 7.02 8.56 -14.18
CA GLU A 140 7.75 8.96 -12.96
C GLU A 140 8.84 7.96 -12.53
N ALA A 141 9.62 7.48 -13.50
CA ALA A 141 10.60 6.40 -13.35
C ALA A 141 11.62 6.61 -12.21
N GLN A 142 11.84 7.84 -11.73
CA GLN A 142 12.68 8.09 -10.54
C GLN A 142 12.08 7.57 -9.23
N MET A 143 10.76 7.30 -9.19
CA MET A 143 10.09 6.63 -8.07
C MET A 143 10.54 5.17 -7.96
N PHE A 144 10.62 4.47 -9.11
CA PHE A 144 10.98 3.05 -9.22
C PHE A 144 12.50 2.81 -9.39
N ALA A 145 13.27 3.83 -9.79
CA ALA A 145 14.72 3.78 -9.90
C ALA A 145 15.40 5.01 -9.27
N PRO A 146 15.30 5.22 -7.94
CA PRO A 146 15.90 6.36 -7.28
C PRO A 146 17.43 6.27 -7.22
N ALA A 147 18.11 7.37 -7.56
CA ALA A 147 19.57 7.46 -7.53
C ALA A 147 20.17 7.37 -6.12
N ALA A 148 19.42 7.76 -5.10
CA ALA A 148 19.81 7.72 -3.69
C ALA A 148 18.94 6.72 -2.90
N ALA A 149 19.40 6.33 -1.71
CA ALA A 149 18.52 5.78 -0.69
C ALA A 149 17.75 6.97 -0.06
N GLY A 150 16.48 7.10 -0.39
CA GLY A 150 15.57 7.99 0.33
C GLY A 150 14.95 7.28 1.53
N GLU A 151 13.74 7.68 1.91
CA GLU A 151 12.90 7.07 2.96
C GLU A 151 12.45 5.63 2.66
N LEU A 152 12.70 5.10 1.46
CA LEU A 152 12.21 3.81 1.01
C LEU A 152 12.99 2.66 1.68
N ALA A 153 12.27 1.71 2.28
CA ALA A 153 12.83 0.50 2.88
C ALA A 153 13.81 -0.21 1.93
N GLU A 154 14.95 -0.70 2.47
CA GLU A 154 16.08 -1.12 1.64
C GLU A 154 15.72 -2.29 0.70
N ASP A 155 14.94 -3.26 1.18
CA ASP A 155 14.49 -4.39 0.37
C ASP A 155 13.55 -3.94 -0.76
N THR A 156 12.59 -3.04 -0.47
CA THR A 156 11.70 -2.47 -1.48
C THR A 156 12.51 -1.71 -2.55
N ARG A 157 13.48 -0.90 -2.12
CA ARG A 157 14.42 -0.19 -3.00
C ARG A 157 15.24 -1.14 -3.88
N ARG A 158 15.80 -2.19 -3.28
CA ARG A 158 16.62 -3.20 -3.97
C ARG A 158 15.81 -3.96 -5.01
N MET A 159 14.58 -4.34 -4.66
CA MET A 159 13.63 -5.03 -5.52
C MET A 159 13.25 -4.18 -6.74
N THR A 160 12.80 -2.93 -6.54
CA THR A 160 12.37 -2.06 -7.65
C THR A 160 13.54 -1.65 -8.56
N LEU A 161 14.71 -1.33 -7.97
CA LEU A 161 15.90 -1.01 -8.76
C LEU A 161 16.40 -2.22 -9.57
N SER A 162 16.29 -3.44 -9.02
CA SER A 162 16.58 -4.68 -9.75
C SER A 162 15.63 -4.88 -10.93
N ALA A 163 14.32 -4.69 -10.74
CA ALA A 163 13.33 -4.79 -11.80
C ALA A 163 13.57 -3.76 -12.93
N MET A 164 13.81 -2.49 -12.58
CA MET A 164 14.13 -1.42 -13.53
C MET A 164 15.45 -1.66 -14.27
N THR A 165 16.48 -2.15 -13.57
CA THR A 165 17.78 -2.52 -14.17
C THR A 165 17.63 -3.74 -15.10
N ASN A 166 16.78 -4.71 -14.75
CA ASN A 166 16.47 -5.86 -15.60
C ASN A 166 15.75 -5.41 -16.88
N LEU A 167 14.72 -4.56 -16.77
CA LEU A 167 14.03 -3.96 -17.92
C LEU A 167 15.02 -3.23 -18.84
N MET A 168 15.80 -2.30 -18.28
CA MET A 168 16.72 -1.47 -19.07
C MET A 168 17.92 -2.28 -19.56
N CYS A 169 18.79 -2.83 -18.73
CA CYS A 169 20.00 -3.52 -19.21
C CYS A 169 19.70 -4.83 -19.97
N ARG A 170 18.73 -5.62 -19.53
CA ARG A 170 18.54 -7.02 -19.96
C ARG A 170 17.25 -7.26 -20.77
N GLY A 171 16.29 -6.34 -20.76
CA GLY A 171 14.96 -6.50 -21.37
C GLY A 171 15.00 -6.82 -22.86
N ARG A 172 15.89 -6.18 -23.63
CA ARG A 172 16.03 -6.38 -25.09
C ARG A 172 16.16 -7.86 -25.48
N LYS A 173 16.91 -8.66 -24.71
CA LYS A 173 17.09 -10.11 -24.99
C LYS A 173 15.81 -10.95 -24.78
N ARG A 174 14.81 -10.38 -24.12
CA ARG A 174 13.49 -10.96 -23.82
C ARG A 174 12.35 -10.28 -24.59
N GLY A 175 12.67 -9.36 -25.50
CA GLY A 175 11.68 -8.57 -26.25
C GLY A 175 11.09 -7.38 -25.48
N LEU A 176 11.60 -7.02 -24.30
CA LEU A 176 11.12 -5.86 -23.55
C LEU A 176 11.98 -4.63 -23.85
N ALA A 177 11.37 -3.53 -24.27
CA ALA A 177 12.04 -2.24 -24.45
C ALA A 177 11.45 -1.19 -23.51
N GLY A 178 12.26 -0.72 -22.57
CA GLY A 178 11.86 0.33 -21.64
C GLY A 178 11.74 1.70 -22.31
N ILE A 179 10.65 2.40 -22.01
CA ILE A 179 10.51 3.85 -22.17
C ILE A 179 10.39 4.43 -20.76
N VAL A 180 11.44 5.09 -20.28
CA VAL A 180 11.47 5.67 -18.92
C VAL A 180 11.21 7.16 -18.99
N ALA A 181 10.16 7.63 -18.31
CA ALA A 181 9.79 9.04 -18.28
C ALA A 181 9.95 9.62 -16.88
N THR A 182 10.48 10.85 -16.78
CA THR A 182 10.83 11.46 -15.49
C THR A 182 10.72 12.97 -15.51
N GLN A 183 10.21 13.56 -14.43
CA GLN A 183 10.34 15.01 -14.21
C GLN A 183 11.76 15.39 -13.75
N ARG A 184 12.47 14.50 -13.04
CA ARG A 184 13.71 14.77 -12.31
C ARG A 184 14.81 13.77 -12.69
N LEU A 185 15.40 13.96 -13.87
CA LEU A 185 16.49 13.14 -14.42
C LEU A 185 17.69 12.99 -13.47
N ALA A 186 18.02 14.01 -12.67
CA ALA A 186 19.08 13.95 -11.68
C ALA A 186 18.75 13.02 -10.48
N LYS A 187 17.47 12.72 -10.24
CA LYS A 187 17.02 11.75 -9.23
C LYS A 187 16.90 10.32 -9.78
N LEU A 188 16.97 10.12 -11.11
CA LEU A 188 16.93 8.80 -11.74
C LEU A 188 18.29 8.09 -11.64
N ALA A 189 18.29 6.79 -11.34
CA ALA A 189 19.51 6.00 -11.20
C ALA A 189 20.33 5.98 -12.50
N LYS A 190 21.64 6.28 -12.39
CA LYS A 190 22.52 6.49 -13.56
C LYS A 190 22.59 5.28 -14.50
N ASN A 191 22.55 4.07 -13.95
CA ASN A 191 22.56 2.81 -14.70
C ASN A 191 21.25 2.59 -15.49
N VAL A 192 20.11 3.03 -14.96
CA VAL A 192 18.81 2.96 -15.66
C VAL A 192 18.77 3.99 -16.80
N ALA A 193 19.28 5.20 -16.56
CA ALA A 193 19.32 6.26 -17.55
C ALA A 193 20.32 6.01 -18.71
N ALA A 194 21.46 5.38 -18.43
CA ALA A 194 22.53 5.17 -19.42
C ALA A 194 22.24 4.08 -20.48
N GLU A 195 21.21 3.26 -20.28
CA GLU A 195 20.80 2.17 -21.19
C GLU A 195 19.82 2.63 -22.28
N ALA A 196 19.32 3.87 -22.19
CA ALA A 196 18.56 4.52 -23.26
C ALA A 196 19.53 5.14 -24.26
N SER A 197 19.35 4.86 -25.55
CA SER A 197 20.08 5.53 -26.64
C SER A 197 19.24 6.55 -27.40
N ASN A 198 17.93 6.65 -27.10
CA ASN A 198 17.07 7.72 -27.57
C ASN A 198 16.63 8.60 -26.41
N PHE A 199 16.51 9.89 -26.70
CA PHE A 199 16.25 10.96 -25.74
C PHE A 199 15.19 11.90 -26.31
N LEU A 200 14.19 12.23 -25.49
CA LEU A 200 13.26 13.33 -25.73
C LEU A 200 13.27 14.25 -24.50
N MET A 201 13.97 15.37 -24.62
CA MET A 201 14.20 16.32 -23.52
C MET A 201 13.32 17.55 -23.70
N GLY A 202 12.27 17.67 -22.88
CA GLY A 202 11.39 18.82 -22.80
C GLY A 202 11.92 19.90 -21.86
N ARG A 203 11.09 20.90 -21.56
CA ARG A 203 11.47 22.00 -20.66
C ARG A 203 11.87 21.51 -19.27
N THR A 204 13.06 21.92 -18.80
CA THR A 204 13.46 21.80 -17.39
C THR A 204 14.19 23.04 -16.87
N PHE A 205 13.96 23.36 -15.60
CA PHE A 205 14.44 24.61 -14.98
C PHE A 205 15.68 24.45 -14.10
N LEU A 206 15.89 23.27 -13.52
CA LEU A 206 16.92 23.07 -12.49
C LEU A 206 18.26 22.76 -13.15
N ASP A 207 19.31 23.50 -12.78
CA ASP A 207 20.63 23.41 -13.40
C ASP A 207 21.22 21.99 -13.41
N ILE A 208 20.94 21.19 -12.37
CA ILE A 208 21.37 19.79 -12.31
C ILE A 208 20.64 18.90 -13.33
N ASP A 209 19.35 19.13 -13.58
CA ASP A 209 18.56 18.38 -14.55
C ASP A 209 18.89 18.84 -15.99
N MET A 210 19.08 20.15 -16.21
CA MET A 210 19.57 20.72 -17.48
C MET A 210 20.96 20.19 -17.87
N GLN A 211 21.92 20.19 -16.93
CA GLN A 211 23.27 19.67 -17.22
C GLN A 211 23.21 18.18 -17.59
N ARG A 212 22.41 17.38 -16.86
CA ARG A 212 22.25 15.95 -17.16
C ARG A 212 21.57 15.71 -18.51
N ALA A 213 20.62 16.56 -18.92
CA ALA A 213 20.02 16.52 -20.25
C ALA A 213 21.02 16.92 -21.35
N ALA A 214 21.81 17.98 -21.13
CA ALA A 214 22.85 18.43 -22.05
C ALA A 214 23.95 17.38 -22.25
N ASP A 215 24.40 16.72 -21.17
CA ASP A 215 25.36 15.61 -21.20
C ASP A 215 24.87 14.47 -22.12
N LEU A 216 23.58 14.11 -22.03
CA LEU A 216 22.97 13.05 -22.86
C LEU A 216 22.70 13.49 -24.31
N LEU A 217 22.43 14.78 -24.53
CA LEU A 217 22.24 15.34 -25.86
C LEU A 217 23.55 15.68 -26.60
N GLY A 218 24.71 15.53 -25.95
CA GLY A 218 26.00 15.93 -26.49
C GLY A 218 26.14 17.46 -26.68
N MET A 219 25.39 18.23 -25.89
CA MET A 219 25.34 19.69 -25.98
C MET A 219 26.37 20.37 -25.08
N ASP A 220 26.88 21.52 -25.51
CA ASP A 220 27.70 22.37 -24.63
C ASP A 220 26.83 23.06 -23.55
N ARG A 221 27.49 23.59 -22.51
CA ARG A 221 26.81 24.21 -21.37
C ARG A 221 26.07 25.52 -21.71
N ARG A 222 26.36 26.16 -22.84
CA ARG A 222 25.61 27.34 -23.34
C ARG A 222 24.37 26.88 -24.12
N GLN A 223 24.49 25.83 -24.91
CA GLN A 223 23.37 25.21 -25.61
C GLN A 223 22.31 24.65 -24.66
N ALA A 224 22.71 24.23 -23.45
CA ALA A 224 21.81 23.79 -22.39
C ALA A 224 20.73 24.84 -22.00
N GLU A 225 21.01 26.14 -22.15
CA GLU A 225 20.02 27.21 -21.87
C GLU A 225 18.79 27.08 -22.76
N ARG A 226 18.95 26.56 -24.00
CA ARG A 226 17.83 26.30 -24.92
C ARG A 226 16.81 25.31 -24.37
N ILE A 227 17.21 24.43 -23.45
CA ILE A 227 16.31 23.45 -22.79
C ILE A 227 15.37 24.16 -21.81
N ARG A 228 15.84 25.23 -21.14
CA ARG A 228 15.04 26.06 -20.22
C ARG A 228 13.94 26.82 -20.95
N ASP A 229 14.22 27.28 -22.16
CA ASP A 229 13.34 28.14 -22.96
C ASP A 229 12.38 27.36 -23.88
N LEU A 230 12.41 26.02 -23.86
CA LEU A 230 11.46 25.18 -24.61
C LEU A 230 10.01 25.49 -24.21
N GLN A 231 9.14 25.67 -25.20
CA GLN A 231 7.71 25.81 -24.97
C GLN A 231 7.07 24.48 -24.52
N ARG A 232 5.87 24.55 -23.92
CA ARG A 232 5.07 23.34 -23.65
C ARG A 232 4.82 22.60 -24.97
N GLY A 233 4.88 21.27 -24.92
CA GLY A 233 4.72 20.42 -26.09
C GLY A 233 5.91 20.43 -27.05
N HIS A 234 7.04 21.06 -26.70
CA HIS A 234 8.27 21.04 -27.49
C HIS A 234 9.37 20.25 -26.78
N PHE A 235 10.02 19.35 -27.52
CA PHE A 235 11.06 18.46 -27.03
C PHE A 235 12.27 18.47 -27.97
N LEU A 236 13.47 18.29 -27.41
CA LEU A 236 14.69 18.02 -28.16
C LEU A 236 14.86 16.51 -28.31
N GLY A 237 14.75 16.01 -29.53
CA GLY A 237 14.89 14.61 -29.90
C GLY A 237 16.29 14.27 -30.40
N LEU A 238 16.88 13.21 -29.86
CA LEU A 238 18.15 12.63 -30.30
C LEU A 238 18.11 11.10 -30.16
N GLY A 239 18.70 10.37 -31.09
CA GLY A 239 18.91 8.92 -30.98
C GLY A 239 18.71 8.17 -32.29
N PRO A 240 19.19 6.91 -32.40
CA PRO A 240 19.13 6.13 -33.64
C PRO A 240 17.70 5.92 -34.17
N ALA A 241 16.70 5.85 -33.30
CA ALA A 241 15.30 5.71 -33.68
C ALA A 241 14.61 7.04 -34.05
N ILE A 242 15.25 8.20 -33.80
CA ILE A 242 14.67 9.55 -33.98
C ILE A 242 15.46 10.36 -35.00
N SER A 243 16.72 10.71 -34.66
CA SER A 243 17.61 11.54 -35.46
C SER A 243 19.05 11.42 -34.95
N ARG A 244 20.02 11.47 -35.88
CA ARG A 244 21.46 11.45 -35.57
C ARG A 244 21.98 12.76 -34.94
N HIS A 245 21.22 13.84 -35.06
CA HIS A 245 21.54 15.15 -34.48
C HIS A 245 20.34 15.67 -33.68
N PRO A 246 20.54 16.48 -32.62
CA PRO A 246 19.44 17.01 -31.83
C PRO A 246 18.50 17.88 -32.68
N ILE A 247 17.24 17.47 -32.78
CA ILE A 247 16.17 18.19 -33.48
C ILE A 247 15.12 18.69 -32.48
N ALA A 248 14.55 19.87 -32.73
CA ALA A 248 13.39 20.34 -31.97
C ALA A 248 12.12 19.75 -32.61
N VAL A 249 11.23 19.20 -31.77
CA VAL A 249 9.98 18.56 -32.18
C VAL A 249 8.83 19.18 -31.41
N GLN A 250 7.86 19.75 -32.12
CA GLN A 250 6.55 20.11 -31.59
C GLN A 250 5.66 18.87 -31.65
N ILE A 251 5.21 18.38 -30.50
CA ILE A 251 4.43 17.13 -30.43
C ILE A 251 3.03 17.33 -31.01
N GLY A 252 2.59 16.37 -31.81
CA GLY A 252 1.27 16.38 -32.46
C GLY A 252 0.10 16.23 -31.49
N SER A 253 -1.12 16.32 -32.02
CA SER A 253 -2.34 16.07 -31.23
C SER A 253 -2.45 14.62 -30.76
N VAL A 254 -3.19 14.42 -29.67
CA VAL A 254 -3.54 13.12 -29.09
C VAL A 254 -5.06 12.98 -29.12
N GLN A 255 -5.55 11.74 -29.12
CA GLN A 255 -6.98 11.43 -29.10
C GLN A 255 -7.50 11.18 -27.67
N THR A 256 -6.62 10.72 -26.76
CA THR A 256 -6.95 10.43 -25.36
C THR A 256 -6.52 11.58 -24.44
N GLY A 257 -7.31 11.84 -23.38
CA GLY A 257 -7.04 12.89 -22.39
C GLY A 257 -6.83 12.33 -20.98
N GLY A 258 -6.08 13.03 -20.14
CA GLY A 258 -5.99 12.70 -18.71
C GLY A 258 -7.24 13.18 -17.97
N LYS A 259 -7.72 12.41 -16.99
CA LYS A 259 -8.85 12.84 -16.13
C LYS A 259 -8.53 14.13 -15.37
N ASN A 260 -7.25 14.38 -15.10
CA ASN A 260 -6.70 15.56 -14.44
C ASN A 260 -6.28 16.67 -15.41
N ALA A 261 -6.71 16.65 -16.67
CA ALA A 261 -6.30 17.62 -17.69
C ALA A 261 -6.97 18.99 -17.45
N ALA A 262 -6.40 19.76 -16.51
CA ALA A 262 -6.69 21.16 -16.21
C ALA A 262 -8.14 21.56 -16.53
N GLU A 263 -9.07 21.17 -15.66
CA GLU A 263 -10.44 21.69 -15.71
C GLU A 263 -10.39 23.21 -15.81
N ASP A 264 -11.09 23.78 -16.81
CA ASP A 264 -11.20 25.22 -16.97
C ASP A 264 -11.67 25.83 -15.65
N LEU A 265 -11.06 26.95 -15.25
CA LEU A 265 -11.28 27.57 -13.94
C LEU A 265 -12.77 27.88 -13.73
N THR A 266 -13.47 26.98 -13.03
CA THR A 266 -14.87 27.17 -12.68
C THR A 266 -14.98 28.42 -11.79
N PRO A 267 -15.76 29.43 -12.17
CA PRO A 267 -15.85 30.67 -11.40
C PRO A 267 -16.42 30.36 -10.01
N LEU A 268 -15.81 30.96 -8.98
CA LEU A 268 -16.29 30.83 -7.61
C LEU A 268 -17.75 31.33 -7.49
N PRO A 269 -18.57 30.72 -6.62
CA PRO A 269 -19.95 31.17 -6.41
C PRO A 269 -20.02 32.65 -5.99
N THR A 270 -20.73 33.47 -6.75
CA THR A 270 -21.00 34.87 -6.40
C THR A 270 -22.18 34.96 -5.43
N ALA A 271 -21.93 34.62 -4.17
CA ALA A 271 -22.86 34.81 -3.05
C ALA A 271 -22.26 35.79 -2.01
N THR A 272 -23.07 36.35 -1.10
CA THR A 272 -22.54 37.27 -0.08
C THR A 272 -21.85 36.48 1.04
N GLY A 273 -20.98 37.15 1.83
CA GLY A 273 -20.22 36.48 2.89
C GLY A 273 -21.11 35.75 3.91
N ALA A 274 -22.27 36.31 4.24
CA ALA A 274 -23.23 35.70 5.17
C ALA A 274 -23.94 34.48 4.56
N ASP A 275 -24.24 34.51 3.26
CA ASP A 275 -24.85 33.36 2.56
C ASP A 275 -23.84 32.21 2.42
N LEU A 276 -22.56 32.52 2.17
CA LEU A 276 -21.47 31.54 2.12
C LEU A 276 -21.16 30.95 3.51
N GLU A 277 -21.19 31.75 4.56
CA GLU A 277 -21.05 31.29 5.94
C GLU A 277 -22.21 30.37 6.35
N ALA A 278 -23.44 30.72 5.97
CA ALA A 278 -24.60 29.84 6.15
C ALA A 278 -24.43 28.51 5.39
N LEU A 279 -24.05 28.54 4.11
CA LEU A 279 -23.81 27.33 3.31
C LEU A 279 -22.71 26.39 3.85
N LEU A 280 -21.77 26.90 4.65
CA LEU A 280 -20.72 26.10 5.30
C LEU A 280 -21.11 25.53 6.66
N HIS A 281 -22.16 26.06 7.30
CA HIS A 281 -22.56 25.71 8.66
C HIS A 281 -23.97 25.11 8.76
N ASP A 282 -24.82 25.32 7.76
CA ASP A 282 -26.12 24.64 7.66
C ASP A 282 -25.91 23.14 7.41
N GLU A 283 -26.70 22.32 8.10
CA GLU A 283 -26.58 20.87 8.22
C GLU A 283 -25.18 20.27 8.58
N LEU A 284 -24.09 21.06 8.68
CA LEU A 284 -22.72 20.59 8.99
C LEU A 284 -22.63 19.74 10.26
N ALA A 285 -23.36 20.12 11.33
CA ALA A 285 -23.37 19.35 12.58
C ALA A 285 -24.11 17.99 12.46
N LYS A 286 -24.94 17.85 11.43
CA LYS A 286 -25.66 16.62 11.05
C LYS A 286 -24.76 15.77 10.16
N GLU A 287 -24.17 16.34 9.12
CA GLU A 287 -23.21 15.65 8.23
C GLU A 287 -21.97 15.14 8.99
N ALA A 288 -21.48 15.91 9.98
CA ALA A 288 -20.39 15.49 10.85
C ALA A 288 -20.79 14.43 11.89
N ALA A 289 -22.10 14.22 12.11
CA ALA A 289 -22.65 13.15 12.96
C ALA A 289 -23.08 11.92 12.16
N GLU A 290 -23.32 12.05 10.85
CA GLU A 290 -23.47 10.91 9.96
C GLU A 290 -22.14 10.15 9.84
N PRO A 291 -22.17 8.80 9.84
CA PRO A 291 -20.97 8.01 9.63
C PRO A 291 -20.50 8.21 8.20
N LEU A 292 -19.45 9.03 8.05
CA LEU A 292 -18.82 9.39 6.77
C LEU A 292 -18.79 8.20 5.80
N PRO A 293 -19.34 8.35 4.57
CA PRO A 293 -19.00 7.46 3.48
C PRO A 293 -17.47 7.37 3.40
N ARG A 294 -16.91 6.15 3.30
CA ARG A 294 -15.45 5.97 3.28
C ARG A 294 -14.86 6.67 2.06
N ALA A 295 -14.44 7.92 2.22
CA ALA A 295 -13.51 8.57 1.32
C ALA A 295 -12.27 7.67 1.23
N ALA A 296 -11.82 7.40 0.01
CA ALA A 296 -10.52 6.76 -0.19
C ALA A 296 -9.47 7.60 0.54
N VAL A 297 -8.73 6.99 1.47
CA VAL A 297 -7.85 7.70 2.39
C VAL A 297 -6.67 8.27 1.59
N ARG A 298 -6.81 9.51 1.14
CA ARG A 298 -5.74 10.25 0.47
C ARG A 298 -4.70 10.60 1.52
N VAL A 299 -3.65 9.78 1.61
CA VAL A 299 -2.58 9.93 2.61
C VAL A 299 -1.85 11.25 2.41
N GLN A 300 -2.29 12.28 3.12
CA GLN A 300 -1.52 13.51 3.25
C GLN A 300 -0.29 13.21 4.11
N ARG A 301 0.88 13.13 3.46
CA ARG A 301 2.16 13.06 4.16
C ARG A 301 2.33 14.32 5.00
N SER A 302 2.33 14.17 6.32
CA SER A 302 2.78 15.22 7.24
C SER A 302 4.26 15.47 6.99
N VAL A 303 4.57 16.60 6.34
CA VAL A 303 5.95 17.02 6.09
C VAL A 303 6.55 17.58 7.38
N ASP A 304 7.70 17.06 7.80
CA ASP A 304 8.64 17.59 8.80
C ASP A 304 8.06 18.30 10.04
N VAL A 305 7.89 17.55 11.15
CA VAL A 305 7.81 18.13 12.52
C VAL A 305 8.91 17.59 13.45
N GLU A 306 9.54 16.46 13.15
CA GLU A 306 10.59 15.86 14.01
C GLU A 306 11.94 16.63 13.99
N GLN A 307 12.15 17.54 13.03
CA GLN A 307 13.40 18.33 12.98
C GLN A 307 13.43 19.53 13.95
N GLU A 308 12.29 19.97 14.48
CA GLU A 308 12.23 21.16 15.35
C GLU A 308 12.46 20.81 16.84
N ILE A 309 12.11 19.59 17.25
CA ILE A 309 12.29 19.12 18.64
C ILE A 309 13.78 18.91 18.97
N SER A 310 14.58 18.46 18.00
CA SER A 310 16.03 18.25 18.15
C SER A 310 16.84 19.55 18.31
N ARG A 311 16.23 20.74 18.13
CA ARG A 311 16.92 22.04 18.29
C ARG A 311 16.73 22.71 19.65
N ARG A 312 15.88 22.17 20.53
CA ARG A 312 15.68 22.69 21.90
C ARG A 312 16.47 21.94 22.98
N GLY A 313 17.25 20.92 22.60
CA GLY A 313 18.02 20.07 23.52
C GLY A 313 19.47 20.50 23.81
N VAL A 314 19.93 21.66 23.33
CA VAL A 314 21.33 22.11 23.49
C VAL A 314 21.42 23.56 23.98
N SER A 315 21.10 23.77 25.25
CA SER A 315 21.62 24.86 26.06
C SER A 315 21.63 24.44 27.54
N GLU A 316 22.51 25.04 28.34
CA GLU A 316 22.63 24.86 29.79
C GLU A 316 23.18 23.50 30.28
N ALA A 317 24.49 23.34 30.10
CA ALA A 317 25.31 22.44 30.91
C ALA A 317 26.49 23.20 31.52
N GLU A 318 26.25 23.99 32.58
CA GLU A 318 27.29 24.51 33.48
C GLU A 318 26.85 24.36 34.97
N ARG A 319 27.83 24.08 35.84
CA ARG A 319 27.70 23.76 37.29
C ARG A 319 27.78 25.06 38.15
N PRO A 320 27.79 25.10 39.52
CA PRO A 320 27.80 24.00 40.53
C PRO A 320 27.02 24.17 41.87
N ALA A 321 26.86 23.05 42.59
CA ALA A 321 26.96 22.82 44.06
C ALA A 321 26.19 23.61 45.16
N ALA A 322 25.90 22.87 46.26
CA ALA A 322 25.47 23.30 47.62
C ALA A 322 24.01 23.83 47.78
N SER A 323 23.29 23.70 48.91
CA SER A 323 23.41 22.88 50.15
C SER A 323 22.11 22.98 51.01
N HIS A 324 22.00 22.19 52.09
CA HIS A 324 21.08 22.33 53.27
C HIS A 324 19.59 21.92 53.11
N THR A 325 19.12 20.90 53.87
CA THR A 325 18.19 20.92 55.06
C THR A 325 16.78 21.51 54.80
N SER A 326 15.64 21.04 55.32
CA SER A 326 15.19 19.89 56.16
C SER A 326 13.63 19.98 56.22
N ASP A 327 12.80 19.22 56.97
CA ASP A 327 12.90 18.15 57.97
C ASP A 327 11.56 17.36 57.99
N ARG A 328 11.50 16.14 58.60
CA ARG A 328 10.28 15.42 59.09
C ARG A 328 9.19 14.98 58.06
N SER A 329 8.40 13.92 58.28
CA SER A 329 8.35 12.92 59.37
C SER A 329 7.53 11.67 58.96
N THR A 330 7.91 10.52 59.55
CA THR A 330 7.11 9.33 59.97
C THR A 330 5.57 9.41 59.89
N SER A 331 4.81 8.32 59.67
CA SER A 331 4.92 6.94 60.20
C SER A 331 4.34 5.88 59.23
N SER A 332 4.77 4.60 59.27
CA SER A 332 4.11 3.46 59.99
C SER A 332 2.58 3.38 59.80
N GLU A 333 1.96 2.23 59.54
CA GLU A 333 2.28 0.88 60.06
C GLU A 333 1.79 -0.25 59.12
N SER A 334 2.27 -1.48 59.32
CA SER A 334 1.78 -2.69 58.63
C SER A 334 0.71 -3.39 59.47
N GLU A 335 -0.45 -3.72 58.89
CA GLU A 335 -1.36 -4.71 59.47
C GLU A 335 -1.68 -5.83 58.48
N SER A 336 -1.29 -7.04 58.85
CA SER A 336 -1.62 -8.29 58.17
C SER A 336 -2.98 -8.81 58.64
N ALA A 337 -3.94 -8.95 57.73
CA ALA A 337 -5.18 -9.70 57.95
C ALA A 337 -5.31 -10.83 56.93
N SER A 338 -5.80 -11.99 57.38
CA SER A 338 -5.59 -13.29 56.73
C SER A 338 -6.67 -13.71 55.73
N ALA A 339 -6.21 -14.20 54.57
CA ALA A 339 -6.69 -15.42 53.89
C ALA A 339 -8.19 -15.77 53.93
N SER A 340 -8.96 -15.22 52.98
CA SER A 340 -10.07 -15.92 52.28
C SER A 340 -10.62 -15.17 51.05
N ALA A 341 -9.84 -14.28 50.43
CA ALA A 341 -10.36 -13.24 49.52
C ALA A 341 -9.94 -13.22 48.02
N PRO A 342 -8.87 -13.89 47.52
CA PRO A 342 -8.41 -13.65 46.14
C PRO A 342 -9.45 -14.05 45.09
N ASP A 343 -10.09 -15.23 45.25
CA ASP A 343 -11.09 -15.74 44.31
C ASP A 343 -12.31 -14.82 44.18
N ILE A 344 -12.70 -14.13 45.25
CA ILE A 344 -13.89 -13.26 45.26
C ILE A 344 -13.63 -11.99 44.44
N ASP A 345 -12.44 -11.39 44.60
CA ASP A 345 -12.05 -10.19 43.84
C ASP A 345 -11.82 -10.53 42.36
N GLU A 346 -11.20 -11.67 42.04
CA GLU A 346 -10.96 -12.09 40.66
C GLU A 346 -12.25 -12.45 39.92
N HIS A 347 -13.17 -13.21 40.53
CA HIS A 347 -14.51 -13.43 39.96
C HIS A 347 -15.30 -12.12 39.78
N ALA A 348 -15.14 -11.15 40.69
CA ALA A 348 -15.80 -9.86 40.58
C ALA A 348 -15.21 -9.00 39.44
N VAL A 349 -13.89 -9.08 39.19
CA VAL A 349 -13.22 -8.49 38.02
C VAL A 349 -13.74 -9.13 36.73
N MET A 350 -13.73 -10.46 36.62
CA MET A 350 -14.15 -11.15 35.38
C MET A 350 -15.63 -10.88 35.06
N ARG A 351 -16.49 -10.79 36.07
CA ARG A 351 -17.89 -10.37 35.89
C ARG A 351 -18.00 -8.96 35.28
N ILE A 352 -17.23 -7.99 35.77
CA ILE A 352 -17.25 -6.61 35.23
C ILE A 352 -16.70 -6.55 33.80
N ILE A 353 -15.69 -7.37 33.48
CA ILE A 353 -15.13 -7.45 32.12
C ILE A 353 -16.13 -8.14 31.16
N GLY A 354 -16.81 -9.20 31.61
CA GLY A 354 -17.90 -9.85 30.87
C GLY A 354 -19.08 -8.91 30.60
N GLU A 355 -19.52 -8.15 31.62
CA GLU A 355 -20.53 -7.10 31.48
C GLU A 355 -20.12 -6.03 30.45
N LEU A 356 -18.84 -5.65 30.40
CA LEU A 356 -18.32 -4.68 29.43
C LEU A 356 -18.22 -5.25 28.01
N ALA A 357 -17.84 -6.54 27.86
CA ALA A 357 -17.74 -7.22 26.57
C ALA A 357 -19.12 -7.56 25.96
N ALA A 358 -20.16 -7.68 26.80
CA ALA A 358 -21.54 -7.90 26.38
C ALA A 358 -22.25 -6.63 25.88
N GLU A 359 -21.63 -5.44 26.00
CA GLU A 359 -22.25 -4.18 25.55
C GLU A 359 -22.19 -3.98 24.04
N ASP A 360 -23.30 -3.49 23.48
CA ASP A 360 -23.43 -3.18 22.05
C ASP A 360 -22.33 -2.21 21.58
N GLY A 361 -21.56 -2.65 20.58
CA GLY A 361 -20.46 -1.86 20.02
C GLY A 361 -19.22 -1.75 20.90
N SER A 362 -19.12 -2.45 22.03
CA SER A 362 -17.95 -2.42 22.94
C SER A 362 -16.62 -2.67 22.23
N THR A 363 -16.57 -3.67 21.34
CA THR A 363 -15.39 -4.04 20.55
C THR A 363 -14.97 -3.01 19.50
N PHE A 364 -15.83 -2.05 19.16
CA PHE A 364 -15.51 -0.92 18.28
C PHE A 364 -14.96 0.30 19.04
N GLN A 365 -14.95 0.26 20.38
CA GLN A 365 -14.37 1.32 21.22
C GLN A 365 -12.85 1.17 21.35
N SER A 366 -12.15 2.28 21.56
CA SER A 366 -10.71 2.23 21.84
C SER A 366 -10.42 1.52 23.17
N ALA A 367 -9.33 0.76 23.24
CA ALA A 367 -8.89 0.09 24.48
C ALA A 367 -8.77 1.06 25.67
N ALA A 368 -8.34 2.31 25.42
CA ALA A 368 -8.27 3.34 26.44
C ALA A 368 -9.66 3.81 26.96
N ALA A 369 -10.71 3.76 26.13
CA ALA A 369 -12.08 4.02 26.58
C ALA A 369 -12.62 2.86 27.42
N LEU A 370 -12.46 1.62 26.93
CA LEU A 370 -12.85 0.40 27.63
C LEU A 370 -12.18 0.29 29.01
N PHE A 371 -10.87 0.55 29.10
CA PHE A 371 -10.13 0.54 30.37
C PHE A 371 -10.61 1.61 31.36
N ARG A 372 -10.99 2.82 30.87
CA ARG A 372 -11.60 3.86 31.72
C ARG A 372 -12.97 3.42 32.25
N SER A 373 -13.79 2.80 31.41
CA SER A 373 -15.10 2.26 31.81
C SER A 373 -14.95 1.13 32.84
N PHE A 374 -14.02 0.20 32.61
CA PHE A 374 -13.64 -0.86 33.55
C PHE A 374 -13.20 -0.30 34.91
N ALA A 375 -12.24 0.62 34.92
CA ALA A 375 -11.75 1.26 36.16
C ALA A 375 -12.80 2.14 36.85
N MET A 376 -13.83 2.61 36.14
CA MET A 376 -14.98 3.29 36.75
C MET A 376 -15.92 2.28 37.44
N ARG A 377 -16.26 1.17 36.77
CA ARG A 377 -17.13 0.12 37.33
C ARG A 377 -16.50 -0.58 38.52
N CYS A 378 -15.20 -0.89 38.49
CA CYS A 378 -14.49 -1.46 39.63
C CYS A 378 -14.58 -0.55 40.86
N ARG A 379 -14.39 0.77 40.69
CA ARG A 379 -14.56 1.74 41.79
C ARG A 379 -15.99 1.83 42.31
N GLN A 380 -17.00 1.77 41.44
CA GLN A 380 -18.42 1.76 41.85
C GLN A 380 -18.80 0.48 42.61
N ALA A 381 -18.32 -0.68 42.15
CA ALA A 381 -18.53 -1.99 42.76
C ALA A 381 -17.61 -2.27 43.97
N ARG A 382 -16.67 -1.37 44.28
CA ARG A 382 -15.62 -1.51 45.31
C ARG A 382 -14.68 -2.71 45.11
N VAL A 383 -14.46 -3.10 43.85
CA VAL A 383 -13.55 -4.19 43.45
C VAL A 383 -12.13 -3.64 43.27
N PRO A 384 -11.10 -4.21 43.92
CA PRO A 384 -9.71 -3.76 43.75
C PRO A 384 -9.13 -4.13 42.37
N SER A 385 -9.00 -3.15 41.46
CA SER A 385 -8.46 -3.37 40.11
C SER A 385 -7.07 -2.77 39.85
N ALA A 386 -6.37 -2.30 40.89
CA ALA A 386 -5.12 -1.54 40.75
C ALA A 386 -3.92 -2.38 40.25
N HIS A 387 -4.03 -3.71 40.26
CA HIS A 387 -3.03 -4.66 39.77
C HIS A 387 -3.21 -5.00 38.27
N ILE A 388 -4.27 -4.49 37.62
CA ILE A 388 -4.59 -4.78 36.21
C ILE A 388 -4.15 -3.58 35.38
N ASP A 389 -3.07 -3.76 34.63
CA ASP A 389 -2.61 -2.78 33.64
C ASP A 389 -3.39 -2.89 32.31
N MET A 390 -3.03 -2.05 31.34
CA MET A 390 -3.67 -2.02 30.02
C MET A 390 -3.45 -3.31 29.20
N VAL A 391 -2.30 -3.97 29.36
CA VAL A 391 -1.94 -5.19 28.61
C VAL A 391 -2.75 -6.36 29.15
N HIS A 392 -2.73 -6.53 30.47
CA HIS A 392 -3.54 -7.53 31.16
C HIS A 392 -5.04 -7.32 30.87
N PHE A 393 -5.55 -6.09 30.99
CA PHE A 393 -6.94 -5.78 30.66
C PHE A 393 -7.32 -6.15 29.23
N ARG A 394 -6.48 -5.83 28.23
CA ARG A 394 -6.75 -6.18 26.82
C ARG A 394 -6.88 -7.68 26.62
N ARG A 395 -6.03 -8.48 27.27
CA ARG A 395 -6.12 -9.95 27.21
C ARG A 395 -7.41 -10.45 27.86
N LEU A 396 -7.74 -9.99 29.08
CA LEU A 396 -8.98 -10.38 29.75
C LEU A 396 -10.24 -10.00 28.94
N PHE A 397 -10.24 -8.82 28.33
CA PHE A 397 -11.34 -8.38 27.46
C PHE A 397 -11.45 -9.24 26.18
N ALA A 398 -10.34 -9.69 25.61
CA ALA A 398 -10.32 -10.60 24.47
C ALA A 398 -10.90 -11.98 24.82
N TYR A 399 -10.53 -12.54 25.97
CA TYR A 399 -11.09 -13.79 26.49
C TYR A 399 -12.61 -13.68 26.74
N ALA A 400 -13.06 -12.59 27.37
CA ALA A 400 -14.49 -12.35 27.58
C ALA A 400 -15.28 -12.18 26.25
N SER A 401 -14.70 -11.51 25.25
CA SER A 401 -15.37 -11.21 23.97
C SER A 401 -15.55 -12.44 23.07
N ALA A 402 -14.65 -13.43 23.15
CA ALA A 402 -14.67 -14.65 22.35
C ALA A 402 -15.59 -15.76 22.92
N GLY A 403 -16.05 -15.63 24.18
CA GLY A 403 -17.05 -16.52 24.76
C GLY A 403 -16.54 -17.94 25.05
N LEU A 404 -15.34 -18.07 25.65
CA LEU A 404 -14.76 -19.35 26.07
C LEU A 404 -15.59 -20.08 27.14
N GLU A 405 -16.48 -19.38 27.85
CA GLU A 405 -17.42 -19.95 28.82
C GLU A 405 -18.40 -20.99 28.20
N ARG A 406 -18.40 -21.12 26.87
CA ARG A 406 -19.17 -22.11 26.10
C ARG A 406 -18.48 -23.48 25.98
N LEU A 407 -17.29 -23.68 26.56
CA LEU A 407 -16.46 -24.87 26.42
C LEU A 407 -16.25 -25.62 27.75
N ASP A 408 -15.85 -26.89 27.68
CA ASP A 408 -15.40 -27.64 28.85
C ASP A 408 -14.02 -27.14 29.36
N SER A 409 -13.67 -27.49 30.59
CA SER A 409 -12.45 -27.00 31.25
C SER A 409 -11.14 -27.46 30.59
N ALA A 410 -11.08 -28.66 30.01
CA ALA A 410 -9.85 -29.19 29.41
C ALA A 410 -9.60 -28.60 28.00
N THR A 411 -10.67 -28.38 27.24
CA THR A 411 -10.63 -27.68 25.96
C THR A 411 -10.29 -26.20 26.16
N ARG A 412 -10.88 -25.56 27.18
CA ARG A 412 -10.56 -24.19 27.59
C ARG A 412 -9.08 -24.01 27.93
N GLU A 413 -8.53 -24.82 28.84
CA GLU A 413 -7.11 -24.78 29.23
C GLU A 413 -6.17 -25.00 28.04
N THR A 414 -6.58 -25.82 27.07
CA THR A 414 -5.83 -26.03 25.81
C THR A 414 -5.81 -24.79 24.92
N ILE A 415 -6.94 -24.09 24.78
CA ILE A 415 -7.02 -22.84 24.01
C ILE A 415 -6.26 -21.71 24.71
N GLU A 416 -6.40 -21.56 26.03
CA GLU A 416 -5.72 -20.54 26.83
C GLU A 416 -4.19 -20.66 26.69
N ARG A 417 -3.65 -21.90 26.75
CA ARG A 417 -2.23 -22.19 26.51
C ARG A 417 -1.78 -21.90 25.07
N LEU A 418 -2.60 -22.19 24.07
CA LEU A 418 -2.29 -21.85 22.66
C LEU A 418 -2.33 -20.32 22.40
N ALA A 419 -3.05 -19.58 23.25
CA ALA A 419 -3.21 -18.14 23.15
C ALA A 419 -2.11 -17.32 23.86
N GLU A 420 -1.20 -17.95 24.63
CA GLU A 420 -0.09 -17.28 25.31
C GLU A 420 0.80 -16.50 24.34
N ASP A 421 1.22 -17.14 23.25
CA ASP A 421 2.12 -16.56 22.22
C ASP A 421 1.39 -15.65 21.19
N VAL A 422 0.07 -15.46 21.32
CA VAL A 422 -0.74 -14.71 20.35
C VAL A 422 -0.78 -13.21 20.68
N PRO A 423 -0.44 -12.31 19.73
CA PRO A 423 -0.45 -10.86 19.95
C PRO A 423 -1.83 -10.28 20.32
N ASP A 424 -1.85 -9.34 21.27
CA ASP A 424 -3.07 -8.76 21.85
C ASP A 424 -4.00 -8.03 20.88
N ASP A 425 -3.56 -7.72 19.64
CA ASP A 425 -4.35 -7.09 18.59
C ASP A 425 -5.09 -8.08 17.69
N VAL A 426 -4.68 -9.37 17.69
CA VAL A 426 -5.33 -10.47 16.96
C VAL A 426 -5.82 -11.60 17.88
N LEU A 427 -5.54 -11.53 19.19
CA LEU A 427 -5.96 -12.49 20.20
C LEU A 427 -7.48 -12.75 20.21
N ALA A 428 -8.30 -11.71 20.23
CA ALA A 428 -9.77 -11.85 20.32
C ALA A 428 -10.38 -12.62 19.13
N PRO A 429 -10.09 -12.28 17.86
CA PRO A 429 -10.56 -13.10 16.74
C PRO A 429 -9.88 -14.48 16.66
N TYR A 430 -8.62 -14.64 17.06
CA TYR A 430 -7.99 -15.96 17.15
C TYR A 430 -8.74 -16.88 18.13
N LEU A 431 -9.06 -16.39 19.32
CA LEU A 431 -9.86 -17.12 20.31
C LEU A 431 -11.26 -17.47 19.78
N THR A 432 -11.87 -16.59 18.99
CA THR A 432 -13.17 -16.84 18.35
C THR A 432 -13.09 -18.01 17.36
N LEU A 433 -12.03 -18.06 16.54
CA LEU A 433 -11.74 -19.19 15.63
C LEU A 433 -11.47 -20.50 16.40
N ALA A 434 -10.73 -20.41 17.52
CA ALA A 434 -10.43 -21.56 18.37
C ALA A 434 -11.69 -22.15 19.04
N VAL A 435 -12.60 -21.30 19.54
CA VAL A 435 -13.90 -21.71 20.09
C VAL A 435 -14.78 -22.35 19.02
N ALA A 436 -14.86 -21.76 17.82
CA ALA A 436 -15.63 -22.33 16.71
C ALA A 436 -15.08 -23.71 16.28
N ALA A 437 -13.77 -23.84 16.11
CA ALA A 437 -13.12 -25.11 15.78
C ALA A 437 -13.32 -26.18 16.86
N ALA A 438 -13.22 -25.82 18.14
CA ALA A 438 -13.49 -26.72 19.26
C ALA A 438 -14.95 -27.21 19.32
N GLN A 439 -15.90 -26.41 18.85
CA GLN A 439 -17.32 -26.78 18.72
C GLN A 439 -17.62 -27.56 17.43
N GLY A 440 -16.62 -27.87 16.60
CA GLY A 440 -16.79 -28.59 15.34
C GLY A 440 -17.39 -27.73 14.22
N LEU A 441 -17.43 -26.40 14.37
CA LEU A 441 -17.88 -25.47 13.34
C LEU A 441 -16.75 -25.26 12.32
N ALA A 442 -16.86 -25.91 11.17
CA ALA A 442 -15.83 -25.91 10.13
C ALA A 442 -15.69 -24.55 9.42
N THR A 443 -16.80 -23.81 9.29
CA THR A 443 -16.86 -22.45 8.74
C THR A 443 -17.03 -21.44 9.88
N PRO A 444 -16.14 -20.46 10.05
CA PRO A 444 -16.30 -19.46 11.09
C PRO A 444 -17.40 -18.46 10.70
N ASP A 445 -18.14 -17.97 11.69
CA ASP A 445 -19.12 -16.89 11.50
C ASP A 445 -18.37 -15.57 11.20
N GLU A 446 -18.49 -15.07 9.97
CA GLU A 446 -17.87 -13.80 9.57
C GLU A 446 -18.47 -12.59 10.32
N GLU A 447 -19.72 -12.65 10.80
CA GLU A 447 -20.34 -11.60 11.61
C GLU A 447 -19.82 -11.63 13.07
N GLU A 448 -19.64 -12.81 13.66
CA GLU A 448 -19.00 -12.93 14.99
C GLU A 448 -17.52 -12.51 14.95
N LEU A 449 -16.78 -12.88 13.90
CA LEU A 449 -15.41 -12.39 13.64
C LEU A 449 -15.35 -10.87 13.44
N ALA A 450 -16.25 -10.31 12.63
CA ALA A 450 -16.39 -8.87 12.42
C ALA A 450 -16.60 -8.13 13.73
N ARG A 451 -17.54 -8.63 14.56
CA ARG A 451 -17.86 -8.11 15.88
C ARG A 451 -16.63 -8.15 16.80
N VAL A 452 -16.00 -9.30 16.99
CA VAL A 452 -14.91 -9.48 17.96
C VAL A 452 -13.63 -8.74 17.54
N TYR A 453 -13.35 -8.62 16.24
CA TYR A 453 -12.22 -7.83 15.74
C TYR A 453 -12.51 -6.31 15.66
N GLY A 454 -13.74 -5.87 15.98
CA GLY A 454 -14.13 -4.46 15.93
C GLY A 454 -14.11 -3.89 14.50
N THR A 455 -14.48 -4.68 13.49
CA THR A 455 -14.46 -4.24 12.09
C THR A 455 -15.62 -4.71 11.24
N SER A 456 -16.19 -3.79 10.47
CA SER A 456 -17.20 -4.04 9.43
C SER A 456 -16.60 -4.23 8.02
N SER A 457 -15.30 -4.58 7.92
CA SER A 457 -14.61 -4.70 6.63
C SER A 457 -14.27 -6.16 6.29
N PRO A 458 -14.93 -6.77 5.28
CA PRO A 458 -14.60 -8.12 4.83
C PRO A 458 -13.15 -8.26 4.34
N SER A 459 -12.54 -7.17 3.86
CA SER A 459 -11.13 -7.14 3.46
C SER A 459 -10.17 -7.14 4.66
N ARG A 460 -10.57 -6.59 5.82
CA ARG A 460 -9.78 -6.70 7.06
C ARG A 460 -9.87 -8.10 7.66
N ILE A 461 -11.05 -8.74 7.62
CA ILE A 461 -11.22 -10.14 8.06
C ILE A 461 -10.35 -11.07 7.20
N ARG A 462 -10.35 -10.92 5.86
CA ARG A 462 -9.42 -11.63 4.97
C ARG A 462 -7.94 -11.43 5.36
N ARG A 463 -7.49 -10.18 5.50
CA ARG A 463 -6.10 -9.87 5.90
C ARG A 463 -5.71 -10.42 7.28
N LEU A 464 -6.65 -10.48 8.21
CA LEU A 464 -6.50 -11.07 9.54
C LEU A 464 -6.32 -12.59 9.44
N LEU A 465 -7.15 -13.29 8.66
CA LEU A 465 -6.98 -14.72 8.40
C LEU A 465 -5.63 -15.01 7.72
N ASP A 466 -5.25 -14.23 6.69
CA ASP A 466 -3.93 -14.31 6.05
C ASP A 466 -2.77 -14.07 7.04
N HIS A 467 -2.98 -13.25 8.09
CA HIS A 467 -1.97 -12.95 9.10
C HIS A 467 -1.80 -14.10 10.08
N LEU A 468 -2.91 -14.62 10.62
CA LEU A 468 -2.93 -15.77 11.52
C LEU A 468 -2.39 -17.04 10.82
N GLU A 469 -2.68 -17.23 9.54
CA GLU A 469 -2.13 -18.35 8.75
C GLU A 469 -0.61 -18.21 8.56
N ARG A 470 -0.12 -17.00 8.25
CA ARG A 470 1.34 -16.74 8.14
C ARG A 470 2.09 -16.87 9.46
N GLN A 471 1.43 -16.66 10.59
CA GLN A 471 1.97 -16.94 11.92
C GLN A 471 1.93 -18.44 12.28
N GLY A 472 1.31 -19.30 11.45
CA GLY A 472 1.16 -20.73 11.73
C GLY A 472 0.13 -21.03 12.83
N LEU A 473 -0.78 -20.09 13.10
CA LEU A 473 -1.82 -20.24 14.12
C LEU A 473 -3.07 -20.95 13.57
N ILE A 474 -3.36 -20.76 12.27
CA ILE A 474 -4.49 -21.40 11.57
C ILE A 474 -4.06 -21.93 10.19
N VAL A 475 -4.91 -22.77 9.59
CA VAL A 475 -4.93 -23.11 8.16
C VAL A 475 -6.28 -22.69 7.60
N VAL A 476 -6.28 -22.01 6.46
CA VAL A 476 -7.50 -21.67 5.72
C VAL A 476 -7.58 -22.53 4.46
N ARG A 477 -8.71 -23.21 4.26
CA ARG A 477 -9.01 -23.94 3.03
C ARG A 477 -10.20 -23.30 2.34
N GLU A 478 -10.02 -22.88 1.09
CA GLU A 478 -11.12 -22.41 0.26
C GLU A 478 -11.80 -23.61 -0.42
N GLU A 479 -13.11 -23.71 -0.25
CA GLU A 479 -13.93 -24.76 -0.87
C GLU A 479 -14.44 -24.32 -2.24
N PHE A 480 -14.67 -25.28 -3.14
CA PHE A 480 -15.18 -25.05 -4.49
C PHE A 480 -16.64 -24.58 -4.47
N GLY A 481 -16.83 -23.31 -4.14
CA GLY A 481 -18.11 -22.64 -3.92
C GLY A 481 -17.99 -21.28 -3.22
N GLY A 482 -16.80 -20.90 -2.74
CA GLY A 482 -16.56 -19.63 -2.04
C GLY A 482 -16.70 -19.72 -0.52
N GLY A 483 -17.05 -20.89 0.03
CA GLY A 483 -16.94 -21.18 1.46
C GLY A 483 -15.48 -21.33 1.90
N ARG A 484 -15.22 -21.11 3.19
CA ARG A 484 -13.90 -21.28 3.79
C ARG A 484 -13.98 -22.18 5.01
N THR A 485 -13.22 -23.27 4.98
CA THR A 485 -12.93 -24.07 6.16
C THR A 485 -11.75 -23.44 6.90
N VAL A 486 -11.86 -23.20 8.21
CA VAL A 486 -10.73 -22.74 9.04
C VAL A 486 -10.40 -23.79 10.09
N THR A 487 -9.12 -24.12 10.20
CA THR A 487 -8.59 -25.13 11.12
C THR A 487 -7.54 -24.48 12.01
N VAL A 488 -7.60 -24.67 13.33
CA VAL A 488 -6.66 -24.04 14.27
C VAL A 488 -5.56 -25.02 14.65
N TYR A 489 -4.29 -24.61 14.51
CA TYR A 489 -3.15 -25.48 14.83
C TYR A 489 -3.15 -25.84 16.32
N GLY A 490 -2.88 -27.11 16.61
CA GLY A 490 -2.84 -27.66 17.98
C GLY A 490 -4.17 -28.20 18.51
N LEU A 491 -5.32 -27.78 17.96
CA LEU A 491 -6.65 -28.26 18.40
C LEU A 491 -7.09 -29.58 17.74
N ASP A 492 -6.74 -29.81 16.47
CA ASP A 492 -7.02 -31.07 15.76
C ASP A 492 -6.48 -32.32 16.49
N ALA A 493 -5.37 -32.16 17.23
CA ALA A 493 -4.73 -33.24 17.99
C ALA A 493 -5.53 -33.66 19.25
N ALA A 494 -6.51 -32.85 19.67
CA ALA A 494 -7.49 -33.17 20.71
C ALA A 494 -8.76 -33.78 20.10
N ALA A 495 -9.36 -33.09 19.11
CA ALA A 495 -10.59 -33.56 18.45
C ALA A 495 -10.44 -34.96 17.80
N SER A 496 -9.26 -35.27 17.27
CA SER A 496 -8.97 -36.61 16.72
C SER A 496 -8.84 -37.72 17.77
N ARG A 497 -8.56 -37.40 19.04
CA ARG A 497 -8.54 -38.39 20.14
C ARG A 497 -9.95 -38.75 20.59
N ASP A 498 -10.83 -37.76 20.73
CA ASP A 498 -12.23 -38.01 21.09
C ASP A 498 -12.98 -38.74 19.97
N ASN A 499 -12.68 -38.44 18.70
CA ASN A 499 -13.29 -39.19 17.59
C ASN A 499 -12.80 -40.66 17.53
N GLN A 500 -11.54 -40.93 17.88
CA GLN A 500 -11.06 -42.31 18.06
C GLN A 500 -11.67 -43.02 19.28
N ALA A 501 -11.86 -42.31 20.40
CA ALA A 501 -12.55 -42.85 21.58
C ALA A 501 -14.04 -43.16 21.28
N ALA A 502 -14.72 -42.28 20.54
CA ALA A 502 -16.11 -42.46 20.11
C ALA A 502 -16.27 -43.61 19.10
N MET A 503 -15.32 -43.80 18.17
CA MET A 503 -15.31 -44.97 17.28
C MET A 503 -15.04 -46.27 18.05
N ALA A 504 -14.06 -46.29 18.97
CA ALA A 504 -13.77 -47.46 19.80
C ALA A 504 -14.96 -47.89 20.67
N HIS A 505 -15.73 -46.94 21.19
CA HIS A 505 -16.97 -47.22 21.93
C HIS A 505 -18.12 -47.73 21.05
N ARG A 506 -18.11 -47.40 19.74
CA ARG A 506 -19.11 -47.89 18.77
C ARG A 506 -18.84 -49.32 18.34
N ASP A 507 -17.57 -49.69 18.11
CA ASP A 507 -17.19 -51.04 17.73
C ASP A 507 -17.34 -52.05 18.88
N GLN A 508 -17.30 -51.61 20.14
CA GLN A 508 -17.66 -52.45 21.30
C GLN A 508 -19.17 -52.65 21.51
N ALA A 509 -20.04 -51.98 20.75
CA ALA A 509 -21.50 -52.12 20.84
C ALA A 509 -22.10 -53.03 19.74
N VAL A 510 -21.24 -53.68 18.93
CA VAL A 510 -21.64 -54.53 17.79
C VAL A 510 -21.03 -55.95 17.90
N LEU A 511 -20.58 -56.34 19.10
CA LEU A 511 -20.19 -57.70 19.50
C LEU A 511 -20.94 -58.11 20.78
#